data_AF-A0A9P6SR82-F1
#
_entry.id   AF-A0A9P6SR82-F1
#
_cell.length_a   1.000
_cell.length_b   1.000
_cell.length_c   1.000
_cell.angle_alpha   90.00
_cell.angle_beta   90.00
_cell.angle_gamma   90.00
#
_symmetry.space_group_name_H-M   'P 1'
#
loop_
_entity.id
_entity.type
_entity.pdbx_description
1 polymer ?
#
loop_
_entity_poly.entity_id
_entity_poly.type
_entity_poly.pdbx_seq_one_letter_code
_entity_poly.pdbx_strand_id
1 'polypeptide(L)'
;MVDCSVVETEALKQTFRSLDIYYCKFHVGQAWERKMRNLHNVSESDAMRSPLKGILNAQSVEDLELKWKTFIAMFSPFAGTFIAYLEKWMKPTNLSKWALFLRS
;
A
#
# COMPACT_ATOMS: atom_id res chain seq x y z
N MET A 1 -13.71 9.00 -3.28
CA MET A 1 -12.86 7.79 -3.27
C MET A 1 -12.38 7.60 -4.69
N VAL A 2 -11.08 7.72 -4.94
CA VAL A 2 -10.51 7.65 -6.29
C VAL A 2 -10.00 6.23 -6.50
N ASP A 3 -10.36 5.63 -7.64
CA ASP A 3 -9.72 4.39 -8.09
C ASP A 3 -8.24 4.70 -8.31
N CYS A 4 -7.36 3.71 -8.25
CA CYS A 4 -5.90 3.94 -8.29
C CYS A 4 -5.36 4.51 -9.63
N SER A 5 -6.16 5.27 -10.39
CA SER A 5 -5.76 6.03 -11.57
C SER A 5 -4.85 7.19 -11.15
N VAL A 6 -3.59 7.06 -11.54
CA VAL A 6 -2.58 8.14 -11.43
C VAL A 6 -3.06 9.38 -12.16
N VAL A 7 -3.68 9.21 -13.33
CA VAL A 7 -4.20 10.31 -14.17
C VAL A 7 -5.31 11.08 -13.46
N GLU A 8 -6.28 10.38 -12.85
CA GLU A 8 -7.36 11.04 -12.09
C GLU A 8 -6.80 11.74 -10.86
N THR A 9 -5.85 11.10 -10.17
CA THR A 9 -5.21 11.68 -8.99
C THR A 9 -4.42 12.95 -9.33
N GLU A 10 -3.71 12.97 -10.46
CA GLU A 10 -2.96 14.13 -10.94
C GLU A 10 -3.89 15.25 -11.42
N ALA A 11 -4.94 14.93 -12.17
CA ALA A 11 -5.95 15.90 -12.61
C ALA A 11 -6.67 16.54 -11.41
N LEU A 12 -7.02 15.76 -10.38
CA LEU A 12 -7.64 16.24 -9.15
C LEU A 12 -6.70 17.15 -8.35
N LYS A 13 -5.41 16.83 -8.25
CA LYS A 13 -4.41 17.71 -7.60
C LYS A 13 -4.22 19.04 -8.34
N GLN A 14 -4.24 19.02 -9.67
CA GLN A 14 -4.12 20.23 -10.48
C GLN A 14 -5.34 21.14 -10.31
N THR A 15 -6.53 20.54 -10.26
CA THR A 15 -7.81 21.25 -10.16
C THR A 15 -8.09 21.73 -8.74
N PHE A 16 -7.80 20.90 -7.73
CA PHE A 16 -8.04 21.18 -6.33
C PHE A 16 -6.72 21.11 -5.55
N ARG A 17 -5.98 22.22 -5.54
CA ARG A 17 -4.62 22.29 -4.97
C ARG A 17 -4.53 21.97 -3.47
N SER A 18 -5.65 22.04 -2.74
CA SER A 18 -5.74 21.73 -1.31
C SER A 18 -6.50 20.44 -1.00
N LEU A 19 -6.78 19.60 -2.00
CA LEU A 19 -7.55 18.38 -1.81
C LEU A 19 -6.67 17.24 -1.29
N ASP A 20 -7.04 16.73 -0.12
CA ASP A 20 -6.51 15.45 0.36
C ASP A 20 -7.15 14.30 -0.40
N ILE A 21 -6.34 13.64 -1.23
CA ILE A 21 -6.77 12.45 -1.97
C ILE A 21 -6.44 11.21 -1.15
N TYR A 22 -7.49 10.48 -0.78
CA TYR A 22 -7.41 9.21 -0.08
C TYR A 22 -7.58 8.05 -1.07
N TYR A 23 -6.71 7.04 -0.94
CA TYR A 23 -6.86 5.81 -1.69
C TYR A 23 -7.76 4.84 -0.94
N CYS A 24 -8.66 4.19 -1.67
CA CYS A 24 -9.48 3.13 -1.11
C CYS A 24 -8.60 1.94 -0.72
N LYS A 25 -8.65 1.52 0.55
CA LYS A 25 -7.98 0.32 1.05
C LYS A 25 -8.28 -0.92 0.19
N PHE A 26 -9.53 -1.10 -0.23
CA PHE A 26 -9.91 -2.22 -1.10
C PHE A 26 -9.17 -2.18 -2.44
N HIS A 27 -9.13 -1.02 -3.10
CA HIS A 27 -8.43 -0.86 -4.39
C HIS A 27 -6.92 -1.00 -4.26
N VAL A 28 -6.33 -0.48 -3.18
CA VAL A 28 -4.91 -0.68 -2.92
C VAL A 28 -4.59 -2.14 -2.67
N GLY A 29 -5.40 -2.84 -1.87
CA GLY A 29 -5.26 -4.28 -1.64
C GLY A 29 -5.34 -5.08 -2.94
N GLN A 30 -6.27 -4.74 -3.84
CA GLN A 30 -6.37 -5.37 -5.17
C GLN A 30 -5.14 -5.08 -6.04
N ALA A 31 -4.64 -3.83 -6.03
CA ALA A 31 -3.44 -3.46 -6.79
C ALA A 31 -2.20 -4.23 -6.30
N TRP A 32 -2.04 -4.36 -4.98
CA TRP A 32 -0.97 -5.11 -4.36
C TRP A 32 -1.06 -6.60 -4.68
N GLU A 33 -2.24 -7.20 -4.52
CA GLU A 33 -2.48 -8.61 -4.82
C GLU A 33 -2.19 -8.94 -6.29
N ARG A 34 -2.65 -8.10 -7.23
CA ARG A 34 -2.34 -8.26 -8.67
C ARG A 34 -0.84 -8.20 -8.93
N LYS A 35 -0.15 -7.22 -8.35
CA LYS A 35 1.30 -7.06 -8.55
C LYS A 35 2.10 -8.21 -7.94
N MET A 36 1.71 -8.66 -6.75
CA MET A 36 2.31 -9.82 -6.06
C MET A 36 2.18 -11.09 -6.91
N ARG A 37 0.97 -11.43 -7.37
CA ARG A 37 0.75 -12.62 -8.22
C ARG A 37 1.48 -12.58 -9.56
N ASN A 38 1.76 -11.39 -10.08
CA ASN A 38 2.53 -11.23 -11.31
C ASN A 38 4.04 -11.43 -11.09
N LEU A 39 4.53 -11.31 -9.86
CA LEU A 39 5.95 -11.37 -9.52
C LEU A 39 6.34 -12.66 -8.79
N HIS A 40 5.37 -13.36 -8.19
CA HIS A 40 5.60 -14.46 -7.27
C HIS A 40 4.70 -15.64 -7.59
N ASN A 41 5.17 -16.84 -7.26
CA ASN A 41 4.35 -18.03 -7.36
C ASN A 41 3.23 -18.04 -6.29
N VAL A 42 2.34 -19.04 -6.35
CA VAL A 42 1.19 -19.14 -5.44
C VAL A 42 1.64 -19.28 -3.98
N SER A 43 2.65 -20.11 -3.70
CA SER A 43 3.11 -20.35 -2.33
C SER A 43 3.74 -19.11 -1.69
N GLU A 44 4.60 -18.40 -2.43
CA GLU A 44 5.19 -17.12 -2.00
C GLU A 44 4.11 -16.05 -1.80
N SER A 45 3.15 -15.98 -2.72
CA SER A 45 2.02 -15.07 -2.64
C SER A 45 1.18 -15.33 -1.39
N ASP A 46 0.86 -16.58 -1.10
CA ASP A 46 0.08 -16.99 0.06
C ASP A 46 0.76 -16.59 1.38
N ALA A 47 2.09 -16.75 1.46
CA ALA A 47 2.89 -16.35 2.62
C ALA A 47 2.86 -14.83 2.86
N MET A 48 2.80 -14.02 1.80
CA MET A 48 2.79 -12.56 1.90
C MET A 48 1.39 -11.96 2.16
N ARG A 49 0.29 -12.65 1.84
CA ARG A 49 -1.07 -12.11 1.96
C ARG A 49 -1.43 -11.64 3.36
N SER A 50 -1.16 -12.45 4.38
CA SER A 50 -1.51 -12.11 5.77
C SER A 50 -0.70 -10.90 6.26
N PRO A 51 0.63 -10.86 6.10
CA PRO A 51 1.43 -9.67 6.39
C PRO A 51 0.99 -8.40 5.63
N LEU A 52 0.66 -8.49 4.33
CA LEU A 52 0.16 -7.34 3.55
C LEU A 52 -1.19 -6.83 4.07
N LYS A 53 -2.09 -7.74 4.43
CA LYS A 53 -3.34 -7.37 5.11
C LYS A 53 -3.05 -6.68 6.44
N GLY A 54 -2.05 -7.13 7.19
CA GLY A 54 -1.60 -6.47 8.41
C GLY A 54 -1.26 -5.00 8.19
N ILE A 55 -0.46 -4.72 7.15
CA ILE A 55 -0.07 -3.36 6.75
C ILE A 55 -1.29 -2.50 6.37
N LEU A 56 -2.19 -3.03 5.53
CA LEU A 56 -3.44 -2.37 5.13
C LEU A 56 -4.40 -2.06 6.30
N ASN A 57 -4.24 -2.76 7.42
CA ASN A 57 -5.05 -2.63 8.63
C ASN A 57 -4.30 -1.97 9.78
N ALA A 58 -3.17 -1.31 9.52
CA ALA A 58 -2.42 -0.64 10.57
C ALA A 58 -3.27 0.43 11.26
N GLN A 59 -3.18 0.49 12.59
CA GLN A 59 -4.01 1.36 13.44
C GLN A 59 -3.32 2.65 13.85
N SER A 60 -2.00 2.74 13.65
CA SER A 60 -1.21 3.94 13.87
C SER A 60 -0.04 3.98 12.89
N VAL A 61 0.66 5.13 12.86
CA VAL A 61 1.88 5.27 12.05
C VAL A 61 2.97 4.32 12.56
N GLU A 62 3.09 4.17 13.88
CA GLU A 62 4.06 3.28 14.52
C GLU A 62 3.76 1.82 14.21
N ASP A 63 2.47 1.42 14.26
CA ASP A 63 2.03 0.07 13.88
C ASP A 63 2.30 -0.21 12.39
N LEU A 64 2.05 0.78 11.52
CA LEU A 64 2.36 0.69 10.09
C LEU A 64 3.86 0.50 9.85
N GLU A 65 4.70 1.32 10.48
CA GLU A 65 6.15 1.24 10.37
C GLU A 65 6.67 -0.10 10.89
N LEU A 66 6.17 -0.58 12.02
CA LEU A 66 6.53 -1.87 12.59
C LEU A 66 6.18 -3.01 11.62
N LYS A 67 4.94 -3.06 11.14
CA LYS A 67 4.49 -4.09 10.20
C LYS A 67 5.25 -4.03 8.88
N TRP A 68 5.58 -2.84 8.39
CA TRP A 68 6.37 -2.65 7.18
C TRP A 68 7.81 -3.15 7.36
N LYS A 69 8.48 -2.80 8.47
CA LYS A 69 9.83 -3.30 8.80
C LYS A 69 9.84 -4.83 8.90
N THR A 70 8.85 -5.41 9.57
CA THR A 70 8.71 -6.87 9.71
C THR A 70 8.49 -7.53 8.33
N PHE A 71 7.66 -6.93 7.47
CA PHE A 71 7.45 -7.42 6.11
C PHE A 71 8.75 -7.43 5.29
N ILE A 72 9.53 -6.35 5.31
CA ILE A 72 10.82 -6.29 4.62
C ILE A 72 11.77 -7.34 5.18
N ALA A 73 11.88 -7.47 6.50
CA ALA A 73 12.78 -8.44 7.13
C ALA A 73 12.44 -9.89 6.71
N MET A 74 11.16 -10.25 6.64
CA MET A 74 10.73 -11.59 6.27
C MET A 74 10.88 -11.89 4.77
N PHE A 75 10.61 -10.90 3.90
CA PHE A 75 10.44 -11.16 2.47
C PHE A 75 11.50 -10.53 1.56
N SER A 76 12.38 -9.66 2.08
CA SER A 76 13.49 -9.10 1.30
C SER A 76 14.36 -10.12 0.56
N PRO A 77 14.60 -11.36 1.06
CA PRO A 77 15.43 -12.32 0.34
C PRO A 77 14.90 -12.72 -1.04
N PHE A 78 13.58 -12.64 -1.27
CA PHE A 78 12.96 -13.12 -2.52
C PHE A 78 11.91 -12.18 -3.12
N ALA A 79 11.38 -11.22 -2.34
CA ALA A 79 10.35 -10.29 -2.77
C ALA A 79 10.89 -8.87 -3.06
N GLY A 80 12.19 -8.71 -3.33
CA GLY A 80 12.83 -7.40 -3.52
C GLY A 80 12.13 -6.49 -4.53
N THR A 81 11.77 -7.01 -5.71
CA THR A 81 11.05 -6.24 -6.75
C THR A 81 9.66 -5.80 -6.29
N PHE A 82 8.96 -6.66 -5.55
CA PHE A 82 7.65 -6.34 -5.01
C PHE A 82 7.75 -5.33 -3.86
N ILE A 83 8.74 -5.46 -2.97
CA ILE A 83 9.06 -4.49 -1.92
C ILE A 83 9.37 -3.12 -2.54
N ALA A 84 10.19 -3.06 -3.59
CA ALA A 84 10.49 -1.80 -4.29
C ALA A 84 9.24 -1.17 -4.92
N TYR A 85 8.28 -1.98 -5.38
CA TYR A 85 6.98 -1.49 -5.82
C TYR A 85 6.17 -0.92 -4.66
N LEU A 86 6.07 -1.64 -3.54
CA LEU A 86 5.35 -1.21 -2.35
C LEU A 86 5.96 0.05 -1.73
N GLU A 87 7.29 0.19 -1.73
CA GLU A 87 7.98 1.39 -1.23
C GLU A 87 7.49 2.68 -1.90
N LYS A 88 7.06 2.64 -3.17
CA LYS A 88 6.50 3.80 -3.86
C LYS A 88 5.18 4.27 -3.25
N TRP A 89 4.45 3.36 -2.60
CA TRP A 89 3.27 3.66 -1.82
C TRP A 89 3.60 4.16 -0.40
N MET A 90 4.83 3.91 0.08
CA MET A 90 5.28 4.13 1.48
C MET A 90 6.23 5.34 1.68
N LYS A 91 7.02 5.76 0.66
CA LYS A 91 7.99 6.88 0.74
C LYS A 91 7.33 8.29 0.67
N PRO A 92 8.01 9.37 1.12
CA PRO A 92 7.42 10.40 1.97
C PRO A 92 6.63 11.46 1.18
N THR A 93 5.30 11.29 1.15
CA THR A 93 4.27 12.36 1.00
C THR A 93 2.83 11.80 1.11
N ASN A 94 2.67 10.52 1.47
CA ASN A 94 1.37 9.84 1.44
C ASN A 94 1.02 9.11 2.76
N LEU A 95 1.79 9.28 3.84
CA LEU A 95 1.50 8.59 5.12
C LEU A 95 0.17 9.05 5.74
N SER A 96 -0.25 10.30 5.51
CA SER A 96 -1.59 10.79 5.87
C SER A 96 -2.73 10.11 5.11
N LYS A 97 -2.43 9.35 4.03
CA LYS A 97 -3.45 8.79 3.11
C LYS A 97 -3.87 7.37 3.43
N TRP A 98 -3.14 6.70 4.33
CA TRP A 98 -3.49 5.38 4.86
C TRP A 98 -4.23 5.48 6.19
N ALA A 99 -4.00 6.56 6.95
CA ALA A 99 -4.44 6.71 8.33
C ALA A 99 -5.94 7.02 8.52
N LEU A 100 -6.67 7.43 7.47
CA LEU A 100 -8.06 7.88 7.60
C LEU A 100 -9.06 6.89 7.00
N PHE A 101 -9.04 5.66 7.54
CA PHE A 101 -10.26 4.85 7.68
C PHE A 101 -10.40 4.34 9.13
N LEU A 102 -9.94 5.13 10.11
CA LEU A 102 -10.16 4.91 11.54
C LEU A 102 -11.44 5.57 12.08
N ARG A 103 -12.42 5.83 11.23
CA ARG A 103 -13.76 6.25 11.66
C ARG A 103 -14.83 5.53 10.85
N SER A 104 -15.12 4.30 11.27
CA SER A 104 -16.46 3.73 11.24
C SER A 104 -16.84 3.42 12.68
#